data_AF-A0A1M6GDC7-F1
#
_entry.id   AF-A0A1M6GDC7-F1
#
_cell.length_a   1.000
_cell.length_b   1.000
_cell.length_c   1.000
_cell.angle_alpha   90.00
_cell.angle_beta   90.00
_cell.angle_gamma   90.00
#
_symmetry.space_group_name_H-M   'P 1'
#
loop_
_entity.id
_entity.type
_entity.pdbx_description
1 polymer ?
#
loop_
_entity_poly.entity_id
_entity_poly.type
_entity_poly.pdbx_seq_one_letter_code
_entity_poly.pdbx_strand_id
1 'polypeptide(L)'
;MTDQTFQQMPAEEITLLLTESLRAELARIVLDQDTAAILEDDEIDARITLLEQETLTLKRRARRGDFSKVDDTLRQAADALGIRLPTTIPNDLGRRAVDLVRELKEIETSALDGEDARTTAAPVVARFGAETVDRFLESRTVRLSDAWERALKRHPTKSMKGNIDAIARIAIEFFGDIPVSMITRLRQEEFVAWMARLPKTQGRSHGKNRFTERAKRNGRPVKERPQLTKQDEIDIADAKDEAITEEIRARTDICDLEKRALLVEKLVPRLTMTTIRRNRDGLKRMFKAAQDLGCHDVPEVLSYKEVARAIEAAAPNDPLYIRVLP
;
A
#
# COMPACT_ATOMS: atom_id res chain seq x y z
N MET A 1 -8.97 -32.73 8.50
CA MET A 1 -9.71 -31.70 7.75
C MET A 1 -8.71 -30.63 7.35
N THR A 2 -8.15 -30.76 6.16
CA THR A 2 -7.16 -29.84 5.58
C THR A 2 -7.86 -28.58 5.12
N ASP A 3 -7.62 -27.50 5.86
CA ASP A 3 -8.11 -26.16 5.54
C ASP A 3 -7.32 -25.62 4.34
N GLN A 4 -7.69 -26.06 3.14
CA GLN A 4 -7.21 -25.52 1.86
C GLN A 4 -8.13 -24.39 1.42
N THR A 5 -8.21 -23.33 2.21
CA THR A 5 -8.44 -22.02 1.60
C THR A 5 -7.14 -21.67 0.88
N PHE A 6 -7.07 -22.02 -0.41
CA PHE A 6 -6.10 -21.41 -1.32
C PHE A 6 -6.38 -19.90 -1.30
N GLN A 7 -5.74 -19.16 -0.40
CA GLN A 7 -5.68 -17.71 -0.47
C GLN A 7 -4.95 -17.39 -1.78
N GLN A 8 -5.74 -17.21 -2.84
CA GLN A 8 -5.24 -16.65 -4.08
C GLN A 8 -4.78 -15.23 -3.74
N MET A 9 -3.48 -15.02 -3.82
CA MET A 9 -2.90 -13.69 -3.72
C MET A 9 -3.50 -12.83 -4.84
N PRO A 10 -3.94 -11.59 -4.56
CA PRO A 10 -4.45 -10.70 -5.60
C PRO A 10 -3.47 -10.57 -6.75
N ALA A 11 -3.97 -10.55 -7.99
CA ALA A 11 -3.11 -10.46 -9.18
C ALA A 11 -2.20 -9.22 -9.16
N GLU A 12 -2.67 -8.11 -8.58
CA GLU A 12 -1.88 -6.89 -8.41
C GLU A 12 -0.67 -7.10 -7.49
N GLU A 13 -0.86 -7.81 -6.36
CA GLU A 13 0.24 -8.13 -5.43
C GLU A 13 1.26 -9.07 -6.07
N ILE A 14 0.82 -10.07 -6.84
CA ILE A 14 1.70 -10.96 -7.61
C ILE A 14 2.54 -10.15 -8.59
N THR A 15 1.91 -9.28 -9.39
CA THR A 15 2.62 -8.45 -10.37
C THR A 15 3.68 -7.59 -9.68
N LEU A 16 3.37 -6.96 -8.55
CA LEU A 16 4.30 -6.12 -7.81
C LEU A 16 5.48 -6.88 -7.23
N LEU A 17 5.23 -8.05 -6.64
CA LEU A 17 6.28 -8.95 -6.16
C LEU A 17 7.25 -9.30 -7.29
N LEU A 18 6.72 -9.70 -8.44
CA LEU A 18 7.53 -10.04 -9.61
C LEU A 18 8.25 -8.83 -10.18
N THR A 19 7.62 -7.64 -10.19
CA THR A 19 8.25 -6.38 -10.60
C THR A 19 9.46 -6.05 -9.71
N GLU A 20 9.32 -6.16 -8.39
CA GLU A 20 10.41 -5.87 -7.46
C GLU A 20 11.53 -6.93 -7.55
N SER A 21 11.18 -8.21 -7.68
CA SER A 21 12.16 -9.28 -7.94
C SER A 21 12.93 -9.05 -9.24
N LEU A 22 12.23 -8.70 -10.33
CA LEU A 22 12.84 -8.35 -11.62
C LEU A 22 13.79 -7.17 -11.46
N ARG A 23 13.35 -6.09 -10.81
CA ARG A 23 14.16 -4.88 -10.62
C ARG A 23 15.44 -5.17 -9.85
N ALA A 24 15.35 -5.88 -8.73
CA ALA A 24 16.50 -6.20 -7.89
C ALA A 24 17.54 -7.06 -8.63
N GLU A 25 17.10 -8.13 -9.27
CA GLU A 25 18.01 -9.03 -10.00
C GLU A 25 18.58 -8.41 -11.28
N LEU A 26 17.76 -7.67 -12.04
CA LEU A 26 18.23 -6.99 -13.23
C LEU A 26 19.22 -5.87 -12.88
N ALA A 27 19.01 -5.14 -11.78
CA ALA A 27 19.97 -4.15 -11.29
C ALA A 27 21.31 -4.82 -10.95
N ARG A 28 21.30 -6.02 -10.35
CA ARG A 28 22.51 -6.81 -10.11
C ARG A 28 23.20 -7.17 -11.43
N ILE A 29 22.48 -7.76 -12.39
CA ILE A 29 23.05 -8.19 -13.67
C ILE A 29 23.70 -7.01 -14.41
N VAL A 30 22.99 -5.87 -14.46
CA VAL A 30 23.50 -4.66 -15.11
C VAL A 30 24.73 -4.11 -14.38
N LEU A 31 24.72 -4.08 -13.04
CA LEU A 31 25.88 -3.66 -12.26
C LEU A 31 27.07 -4.59 -12.47
N ASP A 32 26.84 -5.90 -12.47
CA ASP A 32 27.87 -6.90 -12.73
C ASP A 32 28.45 -6.68 -14.14
N GLN A 33 27.62 -6.48 -15.17
CA GLN A 33 28.11 -6.18 -16.52
C GLN A 33 28.92 -4.88 -16.59
N ASP A 34 28.47 -3.81 -15.92
CA ASP A 34 29.10 -2.49 -15.98
C ASP A 34 30.40 -2.41 -15.15
N THR A 35 30.56 -3.26 -14.11
CA THR A 35 31.63 -3.14 -13.10
C THR A 35 32.48 -4.40 -12.90
N ALA A 36 32.12 -5.54 -13.48
CA ALA A 36 32.88 -6.77 -13.33
C ALA A 36 34.31 -6.60 -13.85
N ALA A 37 35.22 -7.28 -13.16
CA ALA A 37 36.54 -7.53 -13.71
C ALA A 37 36.39 -8.29 -15.04
N ILE A 38 37.32 -8.03 -15.97
CA ILE A 38 37.42 -8.82 -17.19
C ILE A 38 37.62 -10.28 -16.77
N LEU A 39 36.62 -11.12 -17.03
CA LEU A 39 36.69 -12.55 -16.83
C LEU A 39 37.42 -13.18 -18.03
N GLU A 40 38.16 -14.24 -17.78
CA GLU A 40 38.73 -15.06 -18.86
C GLU A 40 37.62 -15.93 -19.49
N ASP A 41 37.79 -16.28 -20.77
CA ASP A 41 36.79 -17.06 -21.54
C ASP A 41 36.35 -18.34 -20.80
N ASP A 42 37.29 -19.07 -20.18
CA ASP A 42 37.00 -20.29 -19.41
C ASP A 42 36.09 -20.02 -18.18
N GLU A 43 36.22 -18.84 -17.55
CA GLU A 43 35.39 -18.45 -16.40
C GLU A 43 33.98 -18.05 -16.84
N ILE A 44 33.88 -17.39 -17.99
CA ILE A 44 32.61 -17.04 -18.65
C ILE A 44 31.84 -18.32 -19.00
N ASP A 45 32.49 -19.27 -19.70
CA ASP A 45 31.90 -20.55 -20.08
C ASP A 45 31.44 -21.38 -18.86
N ALA A 46 32.23 -21.39 -17.80
CA ALA A 46 31.88 -22.05 -16.56
C ALA A 46 30.65 -21.42 -15.88
N ARG A 47 30.55 -20.08 -15.91
CA ARG A 47 29.40 -19.35 -15.35
C ARG A 47 28.13 -19.60 -16.17
N ILE A 48 28.22 -19.57 -17.50
CA ILE A 48 27.09 -19.87 -18.40
C ILE A 48 26.59 -21.30 -18.14
N THR A 49 27.51 -22.27 -18.09
CA THR A 49 27.16 -23.67 -17.79
C THR A 49 26.42 -23.81 -16.46
N LEU A 50 26.83 -23.07 -15.43
CA LEU A 50 26.15 -23.07 -14.13
C LEU A 50 24.73 -22.49 -14.23
N LEU A 51 24.56 -21.36 -14.92
CA LEU A 51 23.25 -20.72 -15.13
C LEU A 51 22.28 -21.65 -15.88
N GLU A 52 22.75 -22.37 -16.89
CA GLU A 52 21.97 -23.37 -17.61
C GLU A 52 21.52 -24.53 -16.69
N GLN A 53 22.43 -25.05 -15.86
CA GLN A 53 22.12 -26.11 -14.88
C GLN A 53 21.08 -25.65 -13.85
N GLU A 54 21.18 -24.41 -13.39
CA GLU A 54 20.22 -23.80 -12.48
C GLU A 54 18.83 -23.67 -13.13
N THR A 55 18.77 -23.21 -14.38
CA THR A 55 17.54 -23.13 -15.18
C THR A 55 16.88 -24.50 -15.38
N LEU A 56 17.69 -25.53 -15.66
CA LEU A 56 17.23 -26.91 -15.78
C LEU A 56 16.66 -27.45 -14.45
N THR A 57 17.31 -27.10 -13.35
CA THR A 57 16.87 -27.46 -12.00
C THR A 57 15.54 -26.80 -11.63
N LEU A 58 15.41 -25.49 -11.90
CA LEU A 58 14.17 -24.73 -11.71
C LEU A 58 13.00 -25.39 -12.47
N LYS A 59 13.20 -25.71 -13.75
CA LYS A 59 12.19 -26.38 -14.59
C LYS A 59 11.77 -27.74 -14.05
N ARG A 60 12.73 -28.56 -13.59
CA ARG A 60 12.46 -29.90 -13.03
C ARG A 60 11.67 -29.84 -11.72
N ARG A 61 11.99 -28.88 -10.84
CA ARG A 61 11.29 -28.69 -9.56
C ARG A 61 9.89 -28.11 -9.76
N ALA A 62 9.73 -27.11 -10.62
CA ALA A 62 8.43 -26.52 -10.95
C ALA A 62 7.42 -27.53 -11.52
N ARG A 63 7.89 -28.54 -12.28
CA ARG A 63 7.03 -29.67 -12.74
C ARG A 63 6.40 -30.46 -11.59
N ARG A 64 7.03 -30.47 -10.42
CA ARG A 64 6.56 -31.15 -9.21
C ARG A 64 5.87 -30.19 -8.23
N GLY A 65 5.67 -28.93 -8.61
CA GLY A 65 5.13 -27.89 -7.72
C GLY A 65 6.09 -27.46 -6.61
N ASP A 66 7.39 -27.75 -6.74
CA ASP A 66 8.41 -27.30 -5.80
C ASP A 66 8.97 -25.94 -6.26
N PHE A 67 8.71 -24.90 -5.48
CA PHE A 67 9.16 -23.53 -5.72
C PHE A 67 10.21 -23.06 -4.72
N SER A 68 10.83 -23.98 -3.97
CA SER A 68 11.80 -23.61 -2.92
C SER A 68 13.00 -22.81 -3.46
N LYS A 69 13.29 -22.91 -4.76
CA LYS A 69 14.41 -22.21 -5.42
C LYS A 69 14.14 -20.75 -5.75
N VAL A 70 12.90 -20.30 -5.67
CA VAL A 70 12.53 -18.89 -5.85
C VAL A 70 12.01 -18.25 -4.55
N ASP A 71 12.01 -19.00 -3.44
CA ASP A 71 11.45 -18.56 -2.16
C ASP A 71 12.20 -17.37 -1.57
N ASP A 72 13.53 -17.44 -1.54
CA ASP A 72 14.36 -16.34 -1.01
C ASP A 72 14.17 -15.05 -1.81
N THR A 73 14.19 -15.13 -3.14
CA THR A 73 13.96 -13.98 -4.04
C THR A 73 12.58 -13.36 -3.81
N LEU A 74 11.54 -14.18 -3.68
CA LEU A 74 10.19 -13.71 -3.42
C LEU A 74 10.06 -13.09 -2.02
N ARG A 75 10.69 -13.67 -1.00
CA ARG A 75 10.68 -13.14 0.37
C ARG A 75 11.38 -11.80 0.47
N GLN A 76 12.53 -11.62 -0.18
CA GLN A 76 13.22 -10.34 -0.22
C GLN A 76 12.37 -9.24 -0.88
N ALA A 77 11.72 -9.56 -2.01
CA ALA A 77 10.78 -8.64 -2.66
C ALA A 77 9.56 -8.34 -1.76
N ALA A 78 9.01 -9.35 -1.09
CA ALA A 78 7.91 -9.18 -0.16
C ALA A 78 8.28 -8.27 1.03
N ASP A 79 9.48 -8.46 1.58
CA ASP A 79 10.02 -7.63 2.65
C ASP A 79 10.24 -6.20 2.19
N ALA A 80 10.70 -5.95 0.96
CA ALA A 80 10.76 -4.59 0.41
C ALA A 80 9.36 -3.95 0.30
N LEU A 81 8.36 -4.73 -0.15
CA LEU A 81 7.00 -4.29 -0.39
C LEU A 81 6.10 -4.28 0.87
N GLY A 82 6.56 -4.82 2.01
CA GLY A 82 5.72 -4.97 3.21
C GLY A 82 4.60 -6.00 3.06
N ILE A 83 4.73 -6.90 2.10
CA ILE A 83 3.78 -7.98 1.85
C ILE A 83 4.18 -9.17 2.72
N ARG A 84 3.20 -9.80 3.39
CA ARG A 84 3.45 -11.05 4.12
C ARG A 84 3.16 -12.23 3.20
N LEU A 85 4.22 -12.94 2.81
CA LEU A 85 4.06 -14.19 2.06
C LEU A 85 3.58 -15.33 2.98
N PRO A 86 2.70 -16.21 2.47
CA PRO A 86 2.37 -17.45 3.18
C PRO A 86 3.59 -18.36 3.32
N THR A 87 3.55 -19.30 4.26
CA THR A 87 4.64 -20.26 4.48
C THR A 87 4.91 -21.12 3.25
N THR A 88 3.85 -21.49 2.52
CA THR A 88 3.95 -22.23 1.25
C THR A 88 3.59 -21.29 0.10
N ILE A 89 4.48 -21.18 -0.89
CA ILE A 89 4.26 -20.36 -2.08
C ILE A 89 3.06 -20.91 -2.87
N PRO A 90 2.05 -20.08 -3.20
CA PRO A 90 0.96 -20.50 -4.06
C PRO A 90 1.46 -20.90 -5.45
N ASN A 91 0.86 -21.95 -6.04
CA ASN A 91 1.29 -22.48 -7.34
C ASN A 91 1.33 -21.43 -8.46
N ASP A 92 0.38 -20.49 -8.50
CA ASP A 92 0.34 -19.44 -9.51
C ASP A 92 1.55 -18.49 -9.40
N LEU A 93 1.79 -17.96 -8.18
CA LEU A 93 2.96 -17.13 -7.90
C LEU A 93 4.27 -17.89 -8.18
N GLY A 94 4.37 -19.14 -7.71
CA GLY A 94 5.57 -19.96 -7.88
C GLY A 94 5.91 -20.23 -9.35
N ARG A 95 4.91 -20.52 -10.19
CA ARG A 95 5.12 -20.73 -11.63
C ARG A 95 5.63 -19.47 -12.32
N ARG A 96 4.97 -18.33 -12.09
CA ARG A 96 5.38 -17.04 -12.68
C ARG A 96 6.76 -16.59 -12.20
N ALA A 97 7.07 -16.81 -10.92
CA ALA A 97 8.39 -16.52 -10.37
C ALA A 97 9.48 -17.39 -10.98
N VAL A 98 9.22 -18.69 -11.19
CA VAL A 98 10.16 -19.57 -11.89
C VAL A 98 10.38 -19.12 -13.33
N ASP A 99 9.32 -18.75 -14.05
CA ASP A 99 9.47 -18.26 -15.43
C ASP A 99 10.28 -16.97 -15.48
N LEU A 100 10.02 -16.01 -14.58
CA LEU A 100 10.80 -14.78 -14.46
C LEU A 100 12.28 -15.04 -14.15
N VAL A 101 12.58 -15.87 -13.16
CA VAL A 101 13.97 -16.18 -12.77
C VAL A 101 14.72 -16.89 -13.90
N ARG A 102 14.04 -17.70 -14.69
CA ARG A 102 14.65 -18.34 -15.87
C ARG A 102 14.99 -17.31 -16.94
N GLU A 103 14.09 -16.40 -17.25
CA GLU A 103 14.36 -15.31 -18.21
C GLU A 103 15.50 -14.39 -17.73
N LEU A 104 15.58 -14.10 -16.43
CA LEU A 104 16.70 -13.35 -15.84
C LEU A 104 18.05 -14.07 -16.03
N LYS A 105 18.06 -15.40 -15.89
CA LYS A 105 19.28 -16.20 -16.14
C LYS A 105 19.65 -16.23 -17.62
N GLU A 106 18.66 -16.25 -18.51
CA GLU A 106 18.87 -16.12 -19.95
C GLU A 106 19.47 -14.74 -20.29
N ILE A 107 18.97 -13.66 -19.69
CA ILE A 107 19.54 -12.31 -19.83
C ILE A 107 20.99 -12.26 -19.31
N GLU A 108 21.27 -12.84 -18.14
CA GLU A 108 22.63 -12.90 -17.59
C GLU A 108 23.59 -13.70 -18.50
N THR A 109 23.09 -14.79 -19.11
CA THR A 109 23.85 -15.59 -20.08
C THR A 109 24.19 -14.77 -21.32
N SER A 110 23.20 -14.11 -21.93
CA SER A 110 23.42 -13.22 -23.08
C SER A 110 24.39 -12.08 -22.75
N ALA A 111 24.31 -11.52 -21.55
CA ALA A 111 25.21 -10.45 -21.11
C ALA A 111 26.67 -10.93 -21.00
N LEU A 112 26.87 -12.17 -20.54
CA LEU A 112 28.18 -12.83 -20.47
C LEU A 112 28.72 -13.16 -21.87
N ASP A 113 27.85 -13.49 -22.82
CA ASP A 113 28.18 -13.69 -24.24
C ASP A 113 28.45 -12.37 -25.01
N GLY A 114 28.41 -11.23 -24.31
CA GLY A 114 28.76 -9.91 -24.85
C GLY A 114 27.58 -9.09 -25.40
N GLU A 115 26.34 -9.53 -25.20
CA GLU A 115 25.16 -8.69 -25.46
C GLU A 115 24.96 -7.63 -24.37
N ASP A 116 24.27 -6.53 -24.68
CA ASP A 116 23.89 -5.53 -23.68
C ASP A 116 22.66 -6.01 -22.88
N ALA A 117 22.81 -6.20 -21.56
CA ALA A 117 21.76 -6.69 -20.69
C ALA A 117 20.50 -5.79 -20.73
N ARG A 118 20.67 -4.48 -20.95
CA ARG A 118 19.54 -3.54 -21.06
C ARG A 118 18.71 -3.80 -22.30
N THR A 119 19.37 -4.07 -23.42
CA THR A 119 18.71 -4.42 -24.68
C THR A 119 17.97 -5.75 -24.57
N THR A 120 18.62 -6.78 -24.02
CA THR A 120 18.02 -8.13 -23.87
C THR A 120 16.88 -8.15 -22.84
N ALA A 121 16.95 -7.32 -21.80
CA ALA A 121 15.91 -7.22 -20.78
C ALA A 121 14.68 -6.37 -21.19
N ALA A 122 14.77 -5.57 -22.25
CA ALA A 122 13.69 -4.65 -22.64
C ALA A 122 12.31 -5.34 -22.83
N PRO A 123 12.19 -6.52 -23.48
CA PRO A 123 10.91 -7.22 -23.60
C PRO A 123 10.36 -7.71 -22.26
N VAL A 124 11.25 -8.10 -21.33
CA VAL A 124 10.90 -8.60 -20.00
C VAL A 124 10.35 -7.46 -19.14
N VAL A 125 11.02 -6.29 -19.16
CA VAL A 125 10.59 -5.07 -18.47
C VAL A 125 9.27 -4.53 -19.04
N ALA A 126 9.08 -4.59 -20.36
CA ALA A 126 7.87 -4.12 -21.04
C ALA A 126 6.56 -4.80 -20.56
N ARG A 127 6.65 -5.99 -19.96
CA ARG A 127 5.49 -6.70 -19.38
C ARG A 127 5.00 -6.07 -18.07
N PHE A 128 5.87 -5.32 -17.38
CA PHE A 128 5.60 -4.72 -16.08
C PHE A 128 5.41 -3.20 -16.14
N GLY A 129 5.72 -2.57 -17.29
CA GLY A 129 5.53 -1.14 -17.50
C GLY A 129 6.00 -0.70 -18.88
N ALA A 130 5.71 0.56 -19.25
CA ALA A 130 6.13 1.14 -20.52
C ALA A 130 7.45 1.94 -20.42
N GLU A 131 8.18 1.78 -19.32
CA GLU A 131 9.41 2.53 -19.07
C GLU A 131 10.61 1.89 -19.78
N THR A 132 11.65 2.69 -20.03
CA THR A 132 12.95 2.16 -20.44
C THR A 132 13.58 1.35 -19.31
N VAL A 133 14.50 0.44 -19.64
CA VAL A 133 15.16 -0.40 -18.62
C VAL A 133 15.87 0.46 -17.58
N ASP A 134 16.63 1.48 -17.97
CA ASP A 134 17.33 2.35 -17.01
C ASP A 134 16.35 3.05 -16.05
N ARG A 135 15.25 3.59 -16.57
CA ARG A 135 14.23 4.26 -15.74
C ARG A 135 13.55 3.28 -14.79
N PHE A 136 13.28 2.07 -15.25
CA PHE A 136 12.72 1.00 -14.44
C PHE A 136 13.64 0.62 -13.27
N LEU A 137 14.96 0.58 -13.50
CA LEU A 137 15.99 0.29 -12.50
C LEU A 137 16.23 1.45 -11.53
N GLU A 138 16.16 2.69 -12.01
CA GLU A 138 16.27 3.90 -11.18
C GLU A 138 15.09 4.06 -10.23
N SER A 139 13.90 3.55 -10.62
CA SER A 139 12.68 3.64 -9.82
C SER A 139 12.80 2.85 -8.53
N ARG A 140 12.69 3.53 -7.39
CA ARG A 140 12.70 2.90 -6.07
C ARG A 140 11.29 2.59 -5.59
N THR A 141 11.15 1.39 -5.02
CA THR A 141 10.01 1.03 -4.18
C THR A 141 10.11 1.81 -2.86
N VAL A 142 9.17 2.73 -2.65
CA VAL A 142 9.13 3.59 -1.45
C VAL A 142 7.84 3.31 -0.68
N ARG A 143 8.00 2.85 0.57
CA ARG A 143 6.89 2.59 1.48
C ARG A 143 6.28 3.88 2.02
N LEU A 144 5.04 3.78 2.47
CA LEU A 144 4.31 4.89 3.04
C LEU A 144 4.99 5.44 4.31
N SER A 145 5.60 4.58 5.13
CA SER A 145 6.43 4.97 6.29
C SER A 145 7.62 5.86 5.87
N ASP A 146 8.33 5.48 4.82
CA ASP A 146 9.53 6.17 4.37
C ASP A 146 9.17 7.53 3.74
N ALA A 147 8.09 7.53 2.94
CA ALA A 147 7.51 8.74 2.39
C ALA A 147 7.05 9.70 3.50
N TRP A 148 6.48 9.17 4.59
CA TRP A 148 6.09 9.94 5.76
C TRP A 148 7.29 10.58 6.45
N GLU A 149 8.35 9.81 6.76
CA GLU A 149 9.56 10.34 7.37
C GLU A 149 10.21 11.44 6.51
N ARG A 150 10.27 11.21 5.20
CA ARG A 150 10.79 12.19 4.25
C ARG A 150 9.93 13.45 4.20
N ALA A 151 8.60 13.32 4.23
CA ALA A 151 7.67 14.45 4.28
C ALA A 151 7.87 15.29 5.56
N LEU A 152 8.10 14.65 6.70
CA LEU A 152 8.40 15.34 7.97
C LEU A 152 9.74 16.09 7.91
N LYS A 153 10.76 15.54 7.25
CA LYS A 153 12.06 16.22 7.04
C LYS A 153 11.91 17.43 6.12
N ARG A 154 11.09 17.34 5.07
CA ARG A 154 10.87 18.41 4.09
C ARG A 154 10.11 19.63 4.64
N HIS A 155 9.26 19.42 5.65
CA HIS A 155 8.39 20.47 6.16
C HIS A 155 8.80 20.92 7.57
N PRO A 156 9.38 22.13 7.73
CA PRO A 156 10.01 22.52 8.99
C PRO A 156 9.01 22.95 10.08
N THR A 157 7.84 23.45 9.71
CA THR A 157 6.92 24.05 10.69
C THR A 157 6.17 23.00 11.52
N LYS A 158 6.04 23.24 12.82
CA LYS A 158 5.35 22.35 13.76
C LYS A 158 3.90 22.05 13.35
N SER A 159 3.19 23.05 12.85
CA SER A 159 1.80 22.90 12.37
C SER A 159 1.71 21.96 11.16
N MET A 160 2.62 22.10 10.18
CA MET A 160 2.63 21.21 9.01
C MET A 160 3.03 19.79 9.38
N LYS A 161 4.03 19.60 10.25
CA LYS A 161 4.41 18.28 10.76
C LYS A 161 3.25 17.61 11.47
N GLY A 162 2.49 18.36 12.29
CA GLY A 162 1.30 17.83 12.96
C GLY A 162 0.20 17.38 11.98
N ASN A 163 -0.03 18.15 10.91
CA ASN A 163 -0.99 17.76 9.88
C ASN A 163 -0.52 16.52 9.09
N ILE A 164 0.76 16.43 8.74
CA ILE A 164 1.35 15.29 8.03
C ILE A 164 1.32 14.03 8.91
N ASP A 165 1.70 14.14 10.18
CA ASP A 165 1.66 13.04 11.15
C ASP A 165 0.22 12.51 11.33
N ALA A 166 -0.75 13.41 11.44
CA ALA A 166 -2.15 13.02 11.56
C ALA A 166 -2.66 12.23 10.34
N ILE A 167 -2.37 12.69 9.11
CA ILE A 167 -2.81 11.95 7.91
C ILE A 167 -2.01 10.67 7.70
N ALA A 168 -0.71 10.66 7.98
CA ALA A 168 0.13 9.50 7.74
C ALA A 168 -0.32 8.31 8.60
N ARG A 169 -0.66 8.56 9.88
CA ARG A 169 -1.25 7.53 10.76
C ARG A 169 -2.56 6.98 10.21
N ILE A 170 -3.46 7.86 9.77
CA ILE A 170 -4.76 7.47 9.19
C ILE A 170 -4.55 6.68 7.89
N ALA A 171 -3.61 7.10 7.05
CA ALA A 171 -3.30 6.43 5.79
C ALA A 171 -2.66 5.05 6.02
N ILE A 172 -1.69 4.94 6.93
CA ILE A 172 -1.07 3.65 7.29
C ILE A 172 -2.08 2.70 7.92
N GLU A 173 -3.01 3.22 8.72
CA GLU A 173 -4.04 2.37 9.33
C GLU A 173 -5.04 1.82 8.29
N PHE A 174 -5.34 2.59 7.24
CA PHE A 174 -6.22 2.14 6.17
C PHE A 174 -5.51 1.28 5.11
N PHE A 175 -4.38 1.76 4.57
CA PHE A 175 -3.65 1.09 3.49
C PHE A 175 -2.69 0.01 3.97
N GLY A 176 -2.25 0.07 5.23
CA GLY A 176 -1.04 -0.58 5.69
C GLY A 176 0.22 0.21 5.33
N ASP A 177 1.38 -0.32 5.72
CA ASP A 177 2.68 0.20 5.30
C ASP A 177 3.09 -0.39 3.95
N ILE A 178 2.35 0.00 2.91
CA ILE A 178 2.54 -0.46 1.54
C ILE A 178 3.33 0.57 0.71
N PRO A 179 3.90 0.16 -0.44
CA PRO A 179 4.49 1.07 -1.40
C PRO A 179 3.50 2.12 -1.89
N VAL A 180 3.99 3.34 -2.09
CA VAL A 180 3.16 4.47 -2.57
C VAL A 180 2.55 4.19 -3.95
N SER A 181 3.26 3.46 -4.81
CA SER A 181 2.80 3.03 -6.14
C SER A 181 1.54 2.15 -6.09
N MET A 182 1.28 1.47 -4.97
CA MET A 182 0.07 0.64 -4.78
C MET A 182 -1.19 1.42 -4.46
N ILE A 183 -1.07 2.73 -4.22
CA ILE A 183 -2.22 3.58 -3.84
C ILE A 183 -2.91 4.06 -5.13
N THR A 184 -3.55 3.10 -5.80
CA THR A 184 -4.29 3.35 -7.03
C THR A 184 -5.40 4.37 -6.81
N ARG A 185 -5.90 4.93 -7.90
CA ARG A 185 -7.02 5.88 -7.85
C ARG A 185 -8.23 5.30 -7.11
N LEU A 186 -8.59 4.05 -7.37
CA LEU A 186 -9.70 3.36 -6.70
C LEU A 186 -9.46 3.28 -5.19
N ARG A 187 -8.27 2.87 -4.76
CA ARG A 187 -7.92 2.79 -3.32
C ARG A 187 -7.94 4.17 -2.66
N GLN A 188 -7.60 5.24 -3.38
CA GLN A 188 -7.78 6.61 -2.88
C GLN A 188 -9.26 6.99 -2.70
N GLU A 189 -10.14 6.56 -3.61
CA GLU A 189 -11.59 6.81 -3.52
C GLU A 189 -12.18 6.07 -2.31
N GLU A 190 -11.82 4.79 -2.14
CA GLU A 190 -12.18 3.98 -0.98
C GLU A 190 -11.67 4.61 0.34
N PHE A 191 -10.42 5.06 0.36
CA PHE A 191 -9.82 5.72 1.52
C PHE A 191 -10.56 7.01 1.90
N VAL A 192 -10.93 7.82 0.90
CA VAL A 192 -11.65 9.07 1.14
C VAL A 192 -13.07 8.80 1.64
N ALA A 193 -13.77 7.80 1.08
CA ALA A 193 -15.09 7.37 1.56
C ALA A 193 -15.02 6.83 2.99
N TRP A 194 -14.04 5.99 3.29
CA TRP A 194 -13.77 5.48 4.63
C TRP A 194 -13.47 6.61 5.62
N MET A 195 -12.59 7.54 5.25
CA MET A 195 -12.24 8.70 6.07
C MET A 195 -13.46 9.60 6.33
N ALA A 196 -14.40 9.68 5.40
CA ALA A 196 -15.61 10.47 5.56
C ALA A 196 -16.54 9.93 6.66
N ARG A 197 -16.42 8.65 7.02
CA ARG A 197 -17.13 7.99 8.13
C ARG A 197 -16.47 8.23 9.49
N LEU A 198 -15.26 8.78 9.55
CA LEU A 198 -14.59 9.05 10.83
C LEU A 198 -15.34 10.10 11.67
N PRO A 199 -15.55 9.86 12.98
CA PRO A 199 -16.16 10.85 13.86
C PRO A 199 -15.21 12.03 14.11
N LYS A 200 -15.77 13.24 14.35
CA LYS A 200 -14.98 14.46 14.67
C LYS A 200 -14.03 14.24 15.86
N THR A 201 -14.45 13.42 16.82
CA THR A 201 -13.74 13.15 18.07
C THR A 201 -12.73 12.00 17.96
N GLN A 202 -12.54 11.41 16.77
CA GLN A 202 -11.57 10.35 16.52
C GLN A 202 -10.21 10.70 17.14
N GLY A 203 -9.56 9.72 17.78
CA GLY A 203 -8.24 9.94 18.37
C GLY A 203 -8.27 10.53 19.80
N ARG A 204 -9.37 11.15 20.24
CA ARG A 204 -9.48 11.76 21.58
C ARG A 204 -9.89 10.79 22.68
N SER A 205 -10.52 9.68 22.29
CA SER A 205 -11.06 8.69 23.22
C SER A 205 -10.02 7.67 23.66
N HIS A 206 -8.98 7.40 22.86
CA HIS A 206 -7.90 6.50 23.25
C HIS A 206 -7.12 7.07 24.44
N GLY A 207 -6.74 6.21 25.40
CA GLY A 207 -6.00 6.59 26.61
C GLY A 207 -4.57 7.10 26.38
N LYS A 208 -4.20 7.46 25.15
CA LYS A 208 -2.90 8.01 24.71
C LYS A 208 -3.04 9.46 24.26
N ASN A 209 -3.57 10.32 25.13
CA ASN A 209 -3.54 11.76 24.89
C ASN A 209 -2.37 12.39 25.67
N ARG A 210 -1.97 13.62 25.32
CA ARG A 210 -0.86 14.32 25.98
C ARG A 210 -1.01 14.42 27.51
N PHE A 211 -2.24 14.35 28.02
CA PHE A 211 -2.53 14.47 29.45
C PHE A 211 -2.39 13.12 30.15
N THR A 212 -2.79 12.02 29.53
CA THR A 212 -2.61 10.66 30.06
C THR A 212 -1.14 10.25 30.00
N GLU A 213 -0.40 10.57 28.94
CA GLU A 213 1.04 10.33 28.87
C GLU A 213 1.82 11.15 29.92
N ARG A 214 1.44 12.42 30.11
CA ARG A 214 2.02 13.26 31.19
C ARG A 214 1.67 12.73 32.58
N ALA A 215 0.45 12.22 32.77
CA ALA A 215 0.04 11.61 34.03
C ALA A 215 0.83 10.34 34.33
N LYS A 216 1.04 9.46 33.34
CA LYS A 216 1.91 8.27 33.46
C LYS A 216 3.35 8.65 33.82
N ARG A 217 3.94 9.62 33.11
CA ARG A 217 5.30 10.10 33.38
C ARG A 217 5.46 10.69 34.79
N ASN A 218 4.39 11.25 35.34
CA ASN A 218 4.34 11.83 36.68
C ASN A 218 3.83 10.85 37.75
N GLY A 219 3.75 9.55 37.46
CA GLY A 219 3.33 8.52 38.41
C GLY A 219 1.86 8.60 38.86
N ARG A 220 1.01 9.31 38.11
CA ARG A 220 -0.42 9.45 38.44
C ARG A 220 -1.23 8.30 37.84
N PRO A 221 -2.26 7.80 38.55
CA PRO A 221 -3.12 6.75 38.02
C PRO A 221 -3.84 7.25 36.76
N VAL A 222 -3.74 6.46 35.69
CA VAL A 222 -4.41 6.74 34.42
C VAL A 222 -5.47 5.68 34.20
N LYS A 223 -6.71 6.12 33.98
CA LYS A 223 -7.79 5.22 33.58
C LYS A 223 -7.39 4.55 32.26
N GLU A 224 -7.15 3.24 32.30
CA GLU A 224 -6.93 2.47 31.09
C GLU A 224 -8.18 2.55 30.23
N ARG A 225 -7.98 2.90 28.96
CA ARG A 225 -9.04 2.96 27.96
C ARG A 225 -8.72 1.94 26.88
N PRO A 226 -9.74 1.30 26.28
CA PRO A 226 -9.53 0.37 25.18
C PRO A 226 -8.72 1.03 24.06
N GLN A 227 -7.77 0.28 23.49
CA GLN A 227 -7.12 0.68 22.25
C GLN A 227 -8.06 0.35 21.11
N LEU A 228 -8.97 1.27 20.81
CA LEU A 228 -9.82 1.20 19.62
C LEU A 228 -8.99 1.52 18.37
N THR A 229 -9.23 0.81 17.29
CA THR A 229 -8.81 1.20 15.94
C THR A 229 -9.73 2.30 15.40
N LYS A 230 -9.34 2.92 14.28
CA LYS A 230 -10.18 3.87 13.55
C LYS A 230 -11.42 3.20 12.99
N GLN A 231 -11.32 1.93 12.58
CA GLN A 231 -12.47 1.16 12.15
C GLN A 231 -13.44 0.96 13.30
N ASP A 232 -12.96 0.61 14.51
CA ASP A 232 -13.84 0.50 15.68
C ASP A 232 -14.53 1.83 16.01
N GLU A 233 -13.83 2.96 15.88
CA GLU A 233 -14.42 4.29 16.08
C GLU A 233 -15.51 4.59 15.02
N ILE A 234 -15.34 4.13 13.79
CA ILE A 234 -16.34 4.23 12.72
C ILE A 234 -17.55 3.35 13.05
N ASP A 235 -17.32 2.07 13.37
CA ASP A 235 -18.39 1.10 13.61
C ASP A 235 -19.26 1.49 14.81
N ILE A 236 -18.65 2.00 15.89
CA ILE A 236 -19.38 2.53 17.05
C ILE A 236 -20.24 3.74 16.66
N ALA A 237 -19.69 4.66 15.83
CA ALA A 237 -20.41 5.85 15.42
C ALA A 237 -21.55 5.51 14.45
N ASP A 238 -21.33 4.57 13.54
CA ASP A 238 -22.32 4.12 12.56
C ASP A 238 -23.44 3.33 13.24
N ALA A 239 -23.14 2.43 14.18
CA ALA A 239 -24.17 1.72 14.95
C ALA A 239 -25.04 2.64 15.79
N LYS A 240 -24.45 3.70 16.37
CA LYS A 240 -25.20 4.71 17.11
C LYS A 240 -26.12 5.52 16.19
N ASP A 241 -25.62 5.89 15.02
CA ASP A 241 -26.37 6.66 14.04
C ASP A 241 -27.52 5.83 13.44
N GLU A 242 -27.30 4.55 13.19
CA GLU A 242 -28.32 3.59 12.74
C GLU A 242 -29.45 3.44 13.76
N ALA A 243 -29.12 3.24 15.04
CA ALA A 243 -30.11 3.14 16.11
C ALA A 243 -30.99 4.41 16.24
N ILE A 244 -30.37 5.59 16.15
CA ILE A 244 -31.08 6.88 16.17
C ILE A 244 -31.96 7.03 14.91
N THR A 245 -31.46 6.61 13.76
CA THR A 245 -32.18 6.69 12.49
C THR A 245 -33.42 5.80 12.50
N GLU A 246 -33.32 4.58 13.01
CA GLU A 246 -34.46 3.67 13.14
C GLU A 246 -35.51 4.18 14.15
N GLU A 247 -35.07 4.72 15.29
CA GLU A 247 -35.96 5.35 16.27
C GLU A 247 -36.78 6.49 15.64
N ILE A 248 -36.12 7.37 14.87
CA ILE A 248 -36.78 8.49 14.20
C ILE A 248 -37.61 8.04 13.00
N ARG A 249 -37.16 7.03 12.26
CA ARG A 249 -37.89 6.45 11.11
C ARG A 249 -39.24 5.88 11.54
N ALA A 250 -39.27 5.16 12.66
CA ALA A 250 -40.47 4.54 13.23
C ALA A 250 -41.54 5.54 13.69
N ARG A 251 -41.19 6.82 13.88
CA ARG A 251 -42.16 7.86 14.24
C ARG A 251 -43.13 8.14 13.09
N THR A 252 -44.42 7.91 13.32
CA THR A 252 -45.49 8.21 12.35
C THR A 252 -46.17 9.56 12.62
N ASP A 253 -45.80 10.23 13.71
CA ASP A 253 -46.40 11.48 14.18
C ASP A 253 -45.79 12.74 13.56
N ILE A 254 -44.67 12.62 12.83
CA ILE A 254 -43.92 13.73 12.24
C ILE A 254 -43.61 13.47 10.76
N CYS A 255 -43.48 14.55 9.99
CA CYS A 255 -43.14 14.46 8.57
C CYS A 255 -41.63 14.22 8.37
N ASP A 256 -41.24 13.81 7.16
CA ASP A 256 -39.83 13.52 6.84
C ASP A 256 -38.91 14.73 7.01
N LEU A 257 -39.41 15.95 6.81
CA LEU A 257 -38.62 17.16 7.03
C LEU A 257 -38.25 17.32 8.53
N GLU A 258 -39.20 17.06 9.42
CA GLU A 258 -38.99 17.10 10.87
C GLU A 258 -38.10 15.95 11.34
N LYS A 259 -38.26 14.75 10.76
CA LYS A 259 -37.33 13.63 11.00
C LYS A 259 -35.90 14.01 10.66
N ARG A 260 -35.69 14.63 9.49
CA ARG A 260 -34.37 15.10 9.06
C ARG A 260 -33.80 16.17 9.98
N ALA A 261 -34.62 17.11 10.47
CA ALA A 261 -34.18 18.11 11.43
C ALA A 261 -33.70 17.47 12.76
N LEU A 262 -34.46 16.50 13.29
CA LEU A 262 -34.07 15.77 14.51
C LEU A 262 -32.79 14.94 14.31
N LEU A 263 -32.61 14.33 13.14
CA LEU A 263 -31.40 13.58 12.81
C LEU A 263 -30.17 14.49 12.81
N VAL A 264 -30.26 15.71 12.27
CA VAL A 264 -29.14 16.67 12.27
C VAL A 264 -28.63 16.96 13.68
N GLU A 265 -29.52 17.02 14.68
CA GLU A 265 -29.15 17.29 16.07
C GLU A 265 -28.59 16.08 16.81
N LYS A 266 -29.08 14.87 16.50
CA LYS A 266 -28.78 13.66 17.26
C LYS A 266 -27.64 12.81 16.71
N LEU A 267 -27.42 12.82 15.39
CA LEU A 267 -26.39 12.00 14.76
C LEU A 267 -24.97 12.48 15.13
N VAL A 268 -24.00 11.56 15.08
CA VAL A 268 -22.63 11.83 15.46
C VAL A 268 -21.92 12.66 14.37
N PRO A 269 -21.34 13.83 14.71
CA PRO A 269 -20.67 14.67 13.71
C PRO A 269 -19.44 13.98 13.09
N ARG A 270 -19.37 13.96 11.76
CA ARG A 270 -18.28 13.38 10.95
C ARG A 270 -17.25 14.44 10.52
N LEU A 271 -16.14 14.03 9.88
CA LEU A 271 -15.14 15.00 9.41
C LEU A 271 -15.70 15.99 8.37
N THR A 272 -15.37 17.27 8.45
CA THR A 272 -15.78 18.23 7.42
C THR A 272 -15.08 17.98 6.08
N MET A 273 -15.68 18.43 4.98
CA MET A 273 -15.04 18.43 3.66
C MET A 273 -13.70 19.20 3.68
N THR A 274 -13.61 20.28 4.45
CA THR A 274 -12.37 21.04 4.64
C THR A 274 -11.26 20.19 5.26
N THR A 275 -11.58 19.39 6.28
CA THR A 275 -10.62 18.47 6.89
C THR A 275 -10.20 17.38 5.91
N ILE A 276 -11.13 16.80 5.16
CA ILE A 276 -10.83 15.76 4.16
C ILE A 276 -9.92 16.31 3.06
N ARG A 277 -10.19 17.53 2.55
CA ARG A 277 -9.31 18.20 1.57
C ARG A 277 -7.91 18.45 2.11
N ARG A 278 -7.80 18.85 3.38
CA ARG A 278 -6.50 19.02 4.06
C ARG A 278 -5.74 17.69 4.16
N ASN A 279 -6.44 16.60 4.47
CA ASN A 279 -5.88 15.26 4.53
C ASN A 279 -5.40 14.80 3.15
N ARG A 280 -6.21 15.01 2.10
CA ARG A 280 -5.80 14.80 0.71
C ARG A 280 -4.52 15.56 0.37
N ASP A 281 -4.39 16.82 0.78
CA ASP A 281 -3.17 17.59 0.53
C ASP A 281 -1.97 17.07 1.33
N GLY A 282 -2.21 16.49 2.50
CA GLY A 282 -1.21 15.77 3.27
C GLY A 282 -0.72 14.52 2.53
N LEU A 283 -1.65 13.73 1.96
CA LEU A 283 -1.31 12.58 1.10
C LEU A 283 -0.49 13.01 -0.11
N LYS A 284 -0.86 14.12 -0.78
CA LYS A 284 -0.07 14.70 -1.87
C LYS A 284 1.36 15.06 -1.46
N ARG A 285 1.58 15.48 -0.21
CA ARG A 285 2.94 15.76 0.29
C ARG A 285 3.73 14.48 0.51
N MET A 286 3.10 13.40 0.98
CA MET A 286 3.77 12.09 1.10
C MET A 286 4.14 11.55 -0.28
N PHE A 287 3.26 11.67 -1.27
CA PHE A 287 3.55 11.26 -2.64
C PHE A 287 4.73 12.03 -3.25
N LYS A 288 4.77 13.35 -3.07
CA LYS A 288 5.95 14.16 -3.45
C LYS A 288 7.21 13.76 -2.71
N ALA A 289 7.10 13.39 -1.43
CA ALA A 289 8.24 12.92 -0.66
C ALA A 289 8.74 11.55 -1.16
N ALA A 290 7.85 10.68 -1.65
CA ALA A 290 8.23 9.43 -2.31
C ALA A 290 8.96 9.70 -3.64
N GLN A 291 8.51 10.68 -4.43
CA GLN A 291 9.23 11.11 -5.63
C GLN A 291 10.64 11.60 -5.30
N ASP A 292 10.81 12.38 -4.21
CA ASP A 292 12.14 12.81 -3.77
C ASP A 292 13.05 11.64 -3.35
N LEU A 293 12.48 10.48 -3.01
CA LEU A 293 13.21 9.26 -2.66
C LEU A 293 13.49 8.38 -3.88
N GLY A 294 13.12 8.82 -5.09
CA GLY A 294 13.35 8.09 -6.34
C GLY A 294 12.19 7.21 -6.77
N CYS A 295 10.99 7.33 -6.17
CA CYS A 295 9.82 6.63 -6.70
C CYS A 295 9.29 7.34 -7.95
N HIS A 296 9.36 6.69 -9.11
CA HIS A 296 8.86 7.27 -10.37
C HIS A 296 7.38 6.98 -10.60
N ASP A 297 6.88 5.85 -10.09
CA ASP A 297 5.48 5.40 -10.21
C ASP A 297 4.58 5.94 -9.11
N VAL A 298 4.61 7.25 -8.91
CA VAL A 298 3.78 7.89 -7.88
C VAL A 298 2.40 8.23 -8.45
N PRO A 299 1.30 7.75 -7.82
CA PRO A 299 -0.04 7.96 -8.34
C PRO A 299 -0.45 9.43 -8.25
N GLU A 300 -1.28 9.85 -9.20
CA GLU A 300 -1.92 11.15 -9.12
C GLU A 300 -2.94 11.17 -7.97
N VAL A 301 -2.92 12.25 -7.18
CA VAL A 301 -3.87 12.40 -6.08
C VAL A 301 -5.20 12.95 -6.59
N LEU A 302 -6.30 12.31 -6.21
CA LEU A 302 -7.67 12.77 -6.49
C LEU A 302 -7.84 14.28 -6.36
N SER A 303 -8.46 14.93 -7.33
CA SER A 303 -8.87 16.32 -7.26
C SER A 303 -9.97 16.54 -6.21
N TYR A 304 -10.22 17.79 -5.82
CA TYR A 304 -11.27 18.10 -4.85
C TYR A 304 -12.67 17.73 -5.34
N LYS A 305 -12.91 17.73 -6.66
CA LYS A 305 -14.18 17.29 -7.25
C LYS A 305 -14.34 15.79 -7.13
N GLU A 306 -13.27 15.04 -7.37
CA GLU A 306 -13.27 13.58 -7.26
C GLU A 306 -13.41 13.11 -5.82
N VAL A 307 -12.78 13.81 -4.86
CA VAL A 307 -12.99 13.59 -3.42
C VAL A 307 -14.47 13.73 -3.06
N ALA A 308 -15.15 14.79 -3.53
CA ALA A 308 -16.57 14.98 -3.24
C ALA A 308 -17.43 13.87 -3.87
N ARG A 309 -17.14 13.52 -5.13
CA ARG A 309 -17.84 12.46 -5.85
C ARG A 309 -17.68 11.09 -5.20
N ALA A 310 -16.48 10.74 -4.73
CA ALA A 310 -16.23 9.47 -4.05
C ALA A 310 -17.05 9.34 -2.75
N ILE A 311 -17.17 10.43 -1.99
CA ILE A 311 -17.99 10.46 -0.77
C ILE A 311 -19.48 10.34 -1.09
N GLU A 312 -19.94 11.02 -2.15
CA GLU A 312 -21.33 10.96 -2.60
C GLU A 312 -21.69 9.57 -3.16
N ALA A 313 -20.80 8.96 -3.94
CA ALA A 313 -20.99 7.63 -4.50
C ALA A 313 -21.03 6.53 -3.41
N ALA A 314 -20.36 6.75 -2.28
CA ALA A 314 -20.40 5.85 -1.13
C ALA A 314 -21.61 6.07 -0.20
N ALA A 315 -22.41 7.12 -0.43
CA ALA A 315 -23.59 7.40 0.38
C ALA A 315 -24.71 6.38 0.08
N PRO A 316 -25.41 5.86 1.12
CA PRO A 316 -26.62 5.07 0.91
C PRO A 316 -27.68 5.87 0.16
N ASN A 317 -28.41 5.19 -0.73
CA ASN A 317 -29.59 5.76 -1.39
C ASN A 317 -30.80 5.71 -0.43
N ASP A 318 -30.77 6.56 0.59
CA ASP A 318 -31.79 6.63 1.64
C ASP A 318 -32.21 8.10 1.86
N PRO A 319 -33.52 8.43 1.77
CA PRO A 319 -34.01 9.81 1.92
C PRO A 319 -33.74 10.42 3.31
N LEU A 320 -33.49 9.59 4.33
CA LEU A 320 -33.12 10.03 5.68
C LEU A 320 -31.62 10.04 5.92
N TYR A 321 -30.79 9.59 4.95
CA TYR A 321 -29.34 9.64 5.10
C TYR A 321 -28.85 11.09 5.16
N ILE A 322 -28.25 11.43 6.30
CA ILE A 322 -27.65 12.74 6.55
C ILE A 322 -26.29 12.54 7.19
N ARG A 323 -25.27 13.11 6.54
CA ARG A 323 -23.94 13.23 7.12
C ARG A 323 -23.83 14.51 7.92
N VAL A 324 -23.93 14.42 9.24
CA VAL A 324 -23.83 15.59 10.12
C VAL A 324 -22.39 16.09 10.18
N LEU A 325 -22.22 17.39 9.91
CA LEU A 325 -20.94 18.07 9.96
C LEU A 325 -20.85 18.96 11.22
N PRO A 326 -19.65 19.10 11.79
CA PRO A 326 -19.41 19.64 13.13
C PRO A 326 -19.26 21.15 13.28
#